data_AF-A0A3B8PYB9-F1
#
_entry.id   AF-A0A3B8PYB9-F1
#
_cell.length_a   1.000
_cell.length_b   1.000
_cell.length_c   1.000
_cell.angle_alpha   90.00
_cell.angle_beta   90.00
_cell.angle_gamma   90.00
#
_symmetry.space_group_name_H-M   'P 1'
#
loop_
_entity.id
_entity.type
_entity.pdbx_description
1 polymer ?
#
loop_
_entity_poly.entity_id
_entity_poly.type
_entity_poly.pdbx_seq_one_letter_code
_entity_poly.pdbx_strand_id
1 'polypeptide(L)'
;MKNSFRILTLAASLCAGLAFTAVAAERAGDQAEHAHKHKGGPNGGRLLETEPHAEFFVEKDRSVTIRFFSDDLKPVAVGEQTVTVLADAKEGKIKVEFDKSGDALKSKSPLPAGDGYNLVVQVRAKSDAKPQNFRFKLDLATCNECKRPEYACICEH
;
A
#
# COMPACT_ATOMS: atom_id res chain seq x y z
N MET A 1 -25.41 -35.15 47.76
CA MET A 1 -26.69 -35.59 48.37
C MET A 1 -27.78 -34.62 47.93
N LYS A 2 -28.89 -35.11 47.34
CA LYS A 2 -30.24 -34.50 47.23
C LYS A 2 -30.29 -33.04 46.67
N ASN A 3 -31.03 -32.70 45.63
CA ASN A 3 -32.36 -33.18 45.32
C ASN A 3 -32.81 -32.72 43.92
N SER A 4 -33.60 -33.58 43.29
CA SER A 4 -34.34 -33.39 42.06
C SER A 4 -35.33 -32.22 42.10
N PHE A 5 -35.55 -31.58 40.96
CA PHE A 5 -36.85 -31.00 40.62
C PHE A 5 -37.22 -31.42 39.19
N ARG A 6 -38.26 -32.26 39.10
CA ARG A 6 -39.01 -32.54 37.88
C ARG A 6 -40.32 -31.79 37.98
N ILE A 7 -40.66 -30.97 36.99
CA ILE A 7 -42.04 -30.58 36.72
C ILE A 7 -42.26 -30.70 35.20
N LEU A 8 -43.12 -31.65 34.84
CA LEU A 8 -43.84 -31.75 33.57
C LEU A 8 -44.73 -30.51 33.40
N THR A 9 -45.02 -30.09 32.16
CA THR A 9 -46.34 -30.31 31.49
C THR A 9 -46.47 -29.42 30.23
N LEU A 10 -47.00 -30.06 29.18
CA LEU A 10 -47.47 -29.57 27.88
C LEU A 10 -48.35 -28.30 27.91
N ALA A 11 -48.25 -27.48 26.85
CA ALA A 11 -49.37 -27.00 26.02
C ALA A 11 -48.78 -26.15 24.87
N ALA A 12 -48.82 -26.61 23.62
CA ALA A 12 -49.93 -26.46 22.66
C ALA A 12 -49.86 -25.13 21.88
N SER A 13 -49.87 -25.32 20.56
CA SER A 13 -49.69 -24.37 19.46
C SER A 13 -50.53 -23.10 19.50
N LEU A 14 -50.00 -22.02 18.92
CA LEU A 14 -50.73 -21.32 17.86
C LEU A 14 -49.75 -20.58 16.94
N CYS A 15 -49.76 -20.97 15.67
CA CYS A 15 -49.08 -20.25 14.59
C CYS A 15 -49.74 -18.87 14.42
N ALA A 16 -48.94 -17.81 14.49
CA ALA A 16 -49.25 -16.53 13.86
C ALA A 16 -48.00 -16.11 13.10
N GLY A 17 -48.13 -16.10 11.77
CA GLY A 17 -47.06 -15.79 10.85
C GLY A 17 -46.54 -14.38 11.06
N LEU A 18 -45.22 -14.27 11.15
CA LEU A 18 -44.49 -13.07 10.79
C LEU A 18 -43.47 -13.54 9.77
N ALA A 19 -43.66 -13.06 8.55
CA ALA A 19 -42.79 -13.30 7.42
C ALA A 19 -41.36 -12.96 7.82
N PHE A 20 -40.51 -13.98 7.96
CA PHE A 20 -39.08 -13.82 7.79
C PHE A 20 -38.88 -13.43 6.34
N THR A 21 -38.72 -12.14 6.08
CA THR A 21 -38.02 -11.68 4.89
C THR A 21 -36.61 -12.22 5.00
N ALA A 22 -36.36 -13.38 4.38
CA ALA A 22 -35.04 -13.84 4.06
C ALA A 22 -34.40 -12.78 3.17
N VAL A 23 -33.55 -11.93 3.73
CA VAL A 23 -32.45 -11.39 2.95
C VAL A 23 -31.54 -12.58 2.70
N ALA A 24 -31.77 -13.24 1.57
CA ALA A 24 -30.72 -13.99 0.92
C ALA A 24 -29.56 -13.00 0.74
N ALA A 25 -28.50 -13.19 1.52
CA ALA A 25 -27.21 -12.61 1.20
C ALA A 25 -26.83 -13.18 -0.16
N GLU A 26 -27.13 -12.43 -1.21
CA GLU A 26 -26.64 -12.72 -2.55
C GLU A 26 -25.12 -12.73 -2.45
N ARG A 27 -24.55 -13.91 -2.68
CA ARG A 27 -23.16 -14.05 -3.03
C ARG A 27 -22.97 -13.36 -4.37
N ALA A 28 -22.71 -12.06 -4.35
CA ALA A 28 -21.94 -11.43 -5.40
C ALA A 28 -20.50 -11.95 -5.23
N GLY A 29 -20.24 -13.12 -5.79
CA GLY A 29 -18.91 -13.47 -6.22
C GLY A 29 -18.56 -12.50 -7.35
N ASP A 30 -18.07 -11.31 -6.98
CA ASP A 30 -17.38 -10.46 -7.92
C ASP A 30 -16.12 -11.21 -8.33
N GLN A 31 -16.19 -11.79 -9.53
CA GLN A 31 -15.02 -12.20 -10.27
C GLN A 31 -14.22 -10.93 -10.49
N ALA A 32 -13.16 -10.76 -9.68
CA ALA A 32 -12.18 -9.72 -9.89
C ALA A 32 -11.57 -9.93 -11.28
N GLU A 33 -12.08 -9.22 -12.27
CA GLU A 33 -11.39 -9.05 -13.54
C GLU A 33 -10.00 -8.51 -13.21
N HIS A 34 -8.98 -9.28 -13.58
CA HIS A 34 -7.58 -8.91 -13.41
C HIS A 34 -7.19 -7.79 -14.40
N ALA A 35 -7.86 -6.65 -14.30
CA ALA A 35 -7.31 -5.40 -14.81
C ALA A 35 -6.20 -5.00 -13.84
N HIS A 36 -4.95 -5.16 -14.26
CA HIS A 36 -3.77 -4.67 -13.54
C HIS A 36 -3.73 -3.12 -13.56
N LYS A 37 -4.77 -2.47 -13.03
CA LYS A 37 -4.71 -1.03 -12.78
C LYS A 37 -3.58 -0.79 -11.78
N HIS A 38 -2.59 -0.01 -12.20
CA HIS A 38 -1.54 0.44 -11.31
C HIS A 38 -2.16 1.20 -10.14
N LYS A 39 -2.12 0.63 -8.93
CA LYS A 39 -2.65 1.30 -7.74
C LYS A 39 -1.69 2.45 -7.37
N GLY A 40 -2.25 3.63 -7.17
CA GLY A 40 -1.49 4.77 -6.67
C GLY A 40 -1.23 4.63 -5.17
N GLY A 41 -0.12 5.20 -4.71
CA GLY A 41 0.16 5.28 -3.28
C GLY A 41 -0.84 6.20 -2.54
N PRO A 42 -1.21 5.90 -1.29
CA PRO A 42 -2.15 6.72 -0.49
C PRO A 42 -1.72 8.18 -0.31
N ASN A 43 -0.42 8.48 -0.34
CA ASN A 43 0.11 9.84 -0.20
C ASN A 43 0.36 10.55 -1.53
N GLY A 44 -0.08 9.98 -2.66
CA GLY A 44 0.15 10.56 -3.97
C GLY A 44 1.45 10.10 -4.64
N GLY A 45 2.23 9.25 -3.97
CA GLY A 45 3.47 8.67 -4.47
C GLY A 45 3.26 7.42 -5.32
N ARG A 46 4.38 6.84 -5.74
CA ARG A 46 4.42 5.60 -6.51
C ARG A 46 4.36 4.41 -5.56
N LEU A 47 3.33 3.58 -5.68
CA LEU A 47 3.25 2.33 -4.95
C LEU A 47 4.23 1.31 -5.57
N LEU A 48 5.01 0.65 -4.73
CA LEU A 48 5.96 -0.39 -5.09
C LEU A 48 5.44 -1.72 -4.55
N GLU A 49 5.39 -2.71 -5.42
CA GLU A 49 4.89 -4.07 -5.14
C GLU A 49 5.89 -4.87 -4.27
N THR A 50 6.05 -4.43 -3.02
CA THR A 50 6.76 -5.13 -1.93
C THR A 50 5.77 -5.67 -0.91
N GLU A 51 6.23 -6.49 0.03
CA GLU A 51 5.45 -6.94 1.19
C GLU A 51 6.15 -6.51 2.49
N PRO A 52 5.58 -5.60 3.30
CA PRO A 52 4.42 -4.75 3.00
C PRO A 52 4.69 -3.82 1.80
N HIS A 53 3.64 -3.31 1.13
CA HIS A 53 3.77 -2.37 0.02
C HIS A 53 4.51 -1.11 0.45
N ALA A 54 5.52 -0.70 -0.31
CA ALA A 54 6.24 0.54 -0.07
C ALA A 54 5.72 1.64 -0.99
N GLU A 55 5.46 2.83 -0.48
CA GLU A 55 5.16 4.01 -1.28
C GLU A 55 6.40 4.90 -1.37
N PHE A 56 6.86 5.19 -2.59
CA PHE A 56 7.90 6.17 -2.87
C PHE A 56 7.26 7.54 -3.11
N PHE A 57 7.57 8.52 -2.25
CA PHE A 57 7.04 9.88 -2.35
C PHE A 57 8.17 10.92 -2.34
N VAL A 58 8.16 11.82 -3.32
CA VAL A 58 9.10 12.93 -3.42
C VAL A 58 8.47 14.16 -2.75
N GLU A 59 9.11 14.64 -1.69
CA GLU A 59 8.69 15.83 -0.95
C GLU A 59 9.05 17.11 -1.71
N LYS A 60 8.51 18.26 -1.28
CA LYS A 60 8.74 19.56 -1.93
C LYS A 60 10.20 20.00 -1.94
N ASP A 61 10.99 19.57 -0.95
CA ASP A 61 12.42 19.82 -0.84
C ASP A 61 13.28 18.79 -1.60
N ARG A 62 12.63 17.90 -2.37
CA ARG A 62 13.20 16.74 -3.06
C ARG A 62 13.80 15.66 -2.14
N SER A 63 13.57 15.73 -0.84
CA SER A 63 13.74 14.54 0.00
C SER A 63 12.72 13.47 -0.40
N VAL A 64 13.05 12.22 -0.12
CA VAL A 64 12.16 11.08 -0.36
C VAL A 64 11.68 10.54 0.96
N THR A 65 10.37 10.35 1.07
CA THR A 65 9.77 9.59 2.16
C THR A 65 9.25 8.26 1.64
N ILE A 66 9.63 7.17 2.30
CA ILE A 66 9.06 5.84 2.10
C ILE A 66 8.11 5.51 3.24
N ARG A 67 6.88 5.15 2.91
CA ARG A 67 5.88 4.65 3.86
C ARG A 67 5.49 3.23 3.49
N PHE A 68 5.09 2.43 4.47
CA PHE A 68 4.68 1.05 4.24
C PHE A 68 3.18 0.89 4.47
N PHE A 69 2.56 0.02 3.67
CA PHE A 69 1.13 -0.24 3.68
C PHE A 69 0.85 -1.73 3.54
N SER A 70 -0.25 -2.20 4.13
CA SER A 70 -0.79 -3.54 3.87
C SER A 70 -1.44 -3.62 2.48
N ASP A 71 -1.88 -4.80 2.07
CA ASP A 71 -2.66 -5.02 0.83
C ASP A 71 -3.91 -4.13 0.74
N ASP A 72 -4.58 -3.89 1.88
CA ASP A 72 -5.71 -2.95 2.03
C ASP A 72 -5.32 -1.45 1.94
N LEU A 73 -4.04 -1.13 1.69
CA LEU A 73 -3.47 0.22 1.71
C LEU A 73 -3.60 0.94 3.07
N LYS A 74 -3.61 0.19 4.18
CA LYS A 74 -3.56 0.74 5.54
C LYS A 74 -2.11 0.92 5.99
N PRO A 75 -1.77 2.00 6.71
CA PRO A 75 -0.40 2.25 7.17
C PRO A 75 0.15 1.09 8.01
N VAL A 76 1.43 0.75 7.78
CA VAL A 76 2.20 -0.24 8.51
C VAL A 76 3.47 0.42 9.05
N ALA A 77 3.83 0.13 10.30
CA ALA A 77 5.05 0.66 10.91
C ALA A 77 6.31 0.12 10.20
N VAL A 78 7.36 0.93 10.15
CA VAL A 78 8.66 0.51 9.63
C VAL A 78 9.24 -0.59 10.53
N GLY A 79 9.42 -1.78 9.95
CA GLY A 79 10.10 -2.92 10.56
C GLY A 79 11.61 -2.88 10.31
N GLU A 80 12.18 -3.98 9.82
CA GLU A 80 13.60 -4.12 9.50
C GLU A 80 13.95 -3.65 8.08
N GLN A 81 12.96 -3.20 7.31
CA GLN A 81 13.14 -2.88 5.90
C GLN A 81 14.19 -1.79 5.72
N THR A 82 15.01 -1.95 4.68
CA THR A 82 15.99 -0.94 4.28
C THR A 82 15.73 -0.52 2.84
N VAL A 83 15.95 0.76 2.54
CA VAL A 83 15.78 1.33 1.21
C VAL A 83 17.05 2.05 0.79
N THR A 84 17.40 1.90 -0.48
CA THR A 84 18.44 2.69 -1.14
C THR A 84 17.92 3.14 -2.49
N VAL A 85 18.15 4.39 -2.85
CA VAL A 85 17.81 4.93 -4.16
C VAL A 85 19.09 5.24 -4.92
N LEU A 86 19.22 4.70 -6.13
CA LEU A 86 20.25 5.10 -7.07
C LEU A 86 19.63 6.06 -8.09
N ALA A 87 20.11 7.30 -8.13
CA ALA A 87 19.66 8.32 -9.07
C ALA A 87 20.73 8.54 -10.15
N ASP A 88 20.39 8.27 -11.40
CA ASP A 88 21.27 8.37 -12.56
C ASP A 88 21.10 9.73 -13.26
N ALA A 89 21.43 10.80 -12.54
CA ALA A 89 21.29 12.17 -13.02
C ALA A 89 22.40 12.54 -14.00
N LYS A 90 22.26 13.70 -14.67
CA LYS A 90 23.24 14.17 -15.67
C LYS A 90 24.63 14.38 -15.06
N GLU A 91 24.68 14.78 -13.79
CA GLU A 91 25.89 15.02 -13.00
C GLU A 91 26.56 13.71 -12.56
N GLY A 92 25.88 12.57 -12.71
CA GLY A 92 26.35 11.24 -12.39
C GLY A 92 25.40 10.46 -11.49
N LYS A 93 25.81 9.22 -11.20
CA LYS A 93 25.06 8.31 -10.34
C LYS A 93 25.30 8.64 -8.87
N ILE A 94 24.25 8.99 -8.16
CA ILE A 94 24.31 9.14 -6.70
C ILE A 94 23.53 8.02 -6.00
N LYS A 95 24.01 7.66 -4.82
CA LYS A 95 23.31 6.77 -3.90
C LYS A 95 22.69 7.62 -2.78
N VAL A 96 21.39 7.48 -2.58
CA VAL A 96 20.63 8.11 -1.50
C VAL A 96 20.23 7.02 -0.51
N GLU A 97 20.66 7.17 0.72
CA GLU A 97 20.34 6.29 1.85
C GLU A 97 19.20 6.87 2.68
N PHE A 98 18.61 6.05 3.55
CA PHE A 98 17.45 6.40 4.34
C PHE A 98 17.67 6.07 5.82
N ASP A 99 17.10 6.91 6.69
CA ASP A 99 17.00 6.65 8.13
C ASP A 99 15.53 6.50 8.53
N LYS A 100 15.27 5.73 9.58
CA LYS A 100 13.95 5.65 10.20
C LYS A 100 13.60 6.99 10.87
N SER A 101 12.45 7.54 10.52
CA SER A 101 11.92 8.79 11.06
C SER A 101 10.44 8.59 11.38
N GLY A 102 10.15 8.23 12.63
CA GLY A 102 8.82 7.80 13.06
C GLY A 102 8.37 6.54 12.32
N ASP A 103 7.19 6.62 11.68
CA ASP A 103 6.56 5.53 10.93
C ASP A 103 6.95 5.50 9.44
N ALA A 104 8.02 6.21 9.06
CA ALA A 104 8.52 6.26 7.69
C ALA A 104 10.04 6.13 7.62
N LEU A 105 10.56 5.84 6.44
CA LEU A 105 11.97 6.02 6.11
C LEU A 105 12.14 7.35 5.37
N LYS A 106 13.05 8.20 5.81
CA LYS A 106 13.37 9.47 5.14
C LYS A 106 14.77 9.45 4.57
N SER A 107 14.93 9.97 3.37
CA SER A 107 16.23 10.09 2.72
C SER A 107 17.16 11.00 3.51
N LYS A 108 18.43 10.59 3.66
CA LYS A 108 19.48 11.40 4.30
C LYS A 108 19.88 12.64 3.50
N SER A 109 19.64 12.61 2.19
CA SER A 109 19.92 13.71 1.27
C SER A 109 18.80 13.85 0.23
N PRO A 110 18.56 15.06 -0.30
CA PRO A 110 17.61 15.24 -1.39
C PRO A 110 18.10 14.55 -2.67
N LEU A 111 17.17 14.22 -3.55
CA LEU A 111 17.49 13.78 -4.91
C LEU A 111 18.27 14.86 -5.68
N PRO A 112 19.09 14.49 -6.68
CA PRO A 112 19.77 15.46 -7.55
C PRO A 112 18.79 16.47 -8.14
N ALA A 113 19.31 17.66 -8.43
CA ALA A 113 18.52 18.66 -9.13
C ALA A 113 18.15 18.19 -10.54
N GLY A 114 17.15 18.83 -11.11
CA GLY A 114 16.61 18.47 -12.41
C GLY A 114 15.60 17.33 -12.34
N ASP A 115 15.22 16.87 -13.52
CA ASP A 115 14.16 15.91 -13.73
C ASP A 115 14.46 15.05 -14.95
N GLY A 116 13.72 13.98 -15.11
CA GLY A 116 13.75 13.11 -16.26
C GLY A 116 14.83 12.03 -16.26
N TYR A 117 15.53 11.85 -15.15
CA TYR A 117 16.56 10.83 -14.98
C TYR A 117 16.01 9.54 -14.40
N ASN A 118 16.77 8.45 -14.53
CA ASN A 118 16.36 7.14 -14.04
C ASN A 118 16.62 6.98 -12.54
N LEU A 119 15.64 6.41 -11.85
CA LEU A 119 15.75 5.92 -10.48
C LEU A 119 15.80 4.40 -10.46
N VAL A 120 16.61 3.86 -9.56
CA VAL A 120 16.55 2.48 -9.11
C VAL A 120 16.31 2.48 -7.61
N VAL A 121 15.07 2.18 -7.20
CA VAL A 121 14.72 2.01 -5.80
C VAL A 121 14.94 0.57 -5.42
N GLN A 122 15.83 0.34 -4.46
CA GLN A 122 16.14 -0.98 -3.93
C GLN A 122 15.50 -1.11 -2.56
N VAL A 123 14.51 -1.98 -2.43
CA VAL A 123 13.87 -2.29 -1.16
C VAL A 123 14.33 -3.66 -0.70
N ARG A 124 14.74 -3.79 0.55
CA ARG A 124 15.06 -5.08 1.18
C ARG A 124 14.18 -5.27 2.40
N ALA A 125 13.69 -6.49 2.61
CA ALA A 125 12.93 -6.84 3.81
C ALA A 125 13.75 -6.63 5.12
N LYS A 126 15.08 -6.82 5.02
CA LYS A 126 16.08 -6.57 6.05
C LYS A 126 17.46 -6.36 5.41
N SER A 127 18.45 -5.87 6.14
CA SER A 127 19.74 -5.40 5.59
C SER A 127 20.53 -6.44 4.78
N ASP A 128 20.44 -7.72 5.12
CA ASP A 128 21.10 -8.85 4.46
C ASP A 128 20.26 -9.52 3.36
N ALA A 129 18.98 -9.14 3.23
CA ALA A 129 18.08 -9.72 2.23
C ALA A 129 18.41 -9.22 0.81
N LYS A 130 18.15 -10.06 -0.20
CA LYS A 130 18.24 -9.68 -1.62
C LYS A 130 17.30 -8.51 -1.91
N PRO A 131 17.73 -7.48 -2.67
CA PRO A 131 16.88 -6.34 -2.95
C PRO A 131 15.85 -6.66 -4.04
N GLN A 132 14.62 -6.16 -3.85
CA GLN A 132 13.67 -5.93 -4.93
C GLN A 132 14.01 -4.58 -5.58
N ASN A 133 14.21 -4.59 -6.90
CA ASN A 133 14.61 -3.39 -7.65
C ASN A 133 13.42 -2.84 -8.44
N PHE A 134 13.05 -1.60 -8.17
CA PHE A 134 12.03 -0.87 -8.92
C PHE A 134 12.72 0.21 -9.74
N ARG A 135 12.51 0.18 -11.06
CA ARG A 135 13.13 1.11 -12.00
C ARG A 135 12.05 1.96 -12.63
N PHE A 136 12.24 3.27 -12.59
CA PHE A 136 11.33 4.24 -13.20
C PHE A 136 12.05 5.57 -13.41
N LYS A 137 11.54 6.38 -14.32
CA LYS A 137 12.01 7.74 -14.54
C LYS A 137 11.45 8.65 -13.45
N LEU A 138 12.28 9.50 -12.85
CA LEU A 138 11.78 10.64 -12.10
C LEU A 138 11.24 11.62 -13.12
N ASP A 139 9.92 11.82 -13.12
CA ASP A 139 9.24 12.82 -13.93
C ASP A 139 8.27 13.55 -12.99
N LEU A 140 8.61 14.80 -12.69
CA LEU A 140 7.93 15.64 -11.71
C LEU A 140 6.78 16.43 -12.34
N ALA A 141 6.57 16.32 -13.66
CA ALA A 141 5.42 16.90 -14.32
C ALA A 141 4.12 16.30 -13.75
N THR A 142 3.05 17.09 -13.72
CA THR A 142 1.75 16.60 -13.28
C THR A 142 1.02 15.96 -14.45
N CYS A 143 0.63 14.70 -14.31
CA CYS A 143 -0.24 14.01 -15.26
C CYS A 143 -1.59 14.75 -15.36
N ASN A 144 -2.01 15.05 -16.59
CA ASN A 144 -3.24 15.80 -16.84
C ASN A 144 -4.51 15.02 -16.49
N GLU A 145 -4.45 13.70 -16.43
CA GLU A 145 -5.60 12.85 -16.14
C GLU A 145 -5.70 12.54 -14.64
N CYS A 146 -4.72 11.82 -14.08
CA CYS A 146 -4.77 11.41 -12.66
C CYS A 146 -4.29 12.47 -11.66
N LYS A 147 -3.78 13.61 -12.14
CA LYS A 147 -3.29 14.75 -11.33
C LYS A 147 -2.16 14.39 -10.34
N ARG A 148 -1.50 13.26 -10.53
CA ARG A 148 -0.30 12.85 -9.82
C ARG A 148 0.95 13.28 -10.60
N PRO A 149 2.11 13.40 -9.94
CA PRO A 149 3.37 13.46 -10.65
C PRO A 149 3.52 12.25 -11.60
N GLU A 150 4.14 12.43 -12.76
CA GLU A 150 4.30 11.39 -13.77
C GLU A 150 5.07 10.17 -13.23
N TYR A 151 6.04 10.36 -12.33
CA TYR A 151 6.72 9.25 -11.66
C TYR A 151 5.76 8.34 -10.85
N ALA A 152 4.60 8.87 -10.44
CA ALA A 152 3.57 8.20 -9.67
C ALA A 152 2.26 8.03 -10.46
N CYS A 153 2.31 8.18 -11.79
CA CYS A 153 1.14 8.07 -12.63
C CYS A 153 0.53 6.66 -12.56
N ILE A 154 -0.79 6.61 -12.62
CA ILE A 154 -1.61 5.39 -12.58
C ILE A 154 -2.39 5.14 -13.88
N CYS A 155 -2.21 6.03 -14.85
CA CYS A 155 -2.82 5.91 -16.17
C CYS A 155 -2.02 4.94 -17.06
N GLU A 156 -2.66 4.43 -18.11
CA GLU A 156 -2.08 3.43 -19.04
C GLU A 156 -1.58 4.06 -20.36
N HIS A 157 -1.15 5.33 -20.32
CA HIS A 157 -0.78 6.10 -21.51
C HIS A 157 0.69 5.93 -21.94
#